data_AF-A0A950RXW7-F1
#
_entry.id   AF-A0A950RXW7-F1
#
_cell.length_a   1.000
_cell.length_b   1.000
_cell.length_c   1.000
_cell.angle_alpha   90.00
_cell.angle_beta   90.00
_cell.angle_gamma   90.00
#
_symmetry.space_group_name_H-M   'P 1'
#
loop_
_entity.id
_entity.type
_entity.pdbx_description
1 polymer ?
#
loop_
_entity_poly.entity_id
_entity_poly.type
_entity_poly.pdbx_seq_one_letter_code
_entity_poly.pdbx_strand_id
1 'polypeptide(L)'
;DLVGSGPAGGILWQPGEGVTSLGASVSPNGLNDRVEVVGELQAGGGTTHAFVWQARRGVQDLGVLPGMTNSTAFAINPRGQIVGASFNPSQPGFPLHAVLWNPS
;
A
#
# COMPACT_ATOMS: atom_id res chain seq x y z
N ASP A 1 2.86 -14.40 9.19
CA ASP A 1 2.06 -14.19 7.97
C ASP A 1 2.95 -13.70 6.84
N LEU A 2 2.49 -13.86 5.60
CA LEU A 2 3.22 -13.41 4.42
C LEU A 2 2.27 -12.66 3.48
N VAL A 3 2.78 -11.62 2.83
CA VAL A 3 2.06 -10.91 1.76
C VAL A 3 2.81 -11.05 0.45
N GLY A 4 2.08 -10.97 -0.65
CA GLY A 4 2.67 -10.99 -1.98
C GLY A 4 1.63 -10.75 -3.07
N SER A 5 2.05 -10.83 -4.32
CA SER A 5 1.19 -10.70 -5.49
C SER A 5 1.06 -12.03 -6.21
N GLY A 6 -0.16 -12.37 -6.62
CA GLY A 6 -0.48 -13.56 -7.40
C GLY A 6 -1.43 -13.26 -8.57
N PRO A 7 -1.94 -14.29 -9.27
CA PRO A 7 -2.83 -14.11 -10.43
C PRO A 7 -4.12 -13.35 -10.12
N ALA A 8 -4.52 -13.30 -8.85
CA ALA A 8 -5.69 -12.58 -8.36
C ALA A 8 -5.38 -11.19 -7.77
N GLY A 9 -4.14 -10.71 -7.91
CA GLY A 9 -3.63 -9.50 -7.25
C GLY A 9 -2.98 -9.80 -5.90
N GLY A 10 -3.09 -8.84 -4.97
CA GLY A 10 -2.48 -8.95 -3.65
C GLY A 10 -3.12 -10.05 -2.81
N ILE A 11 -2.29 -10.80 -2.10
CA ILE A 11 -2.70 -11.87 -1.20
C ILE A 11 -2.06 -11.71 0.18
N LEU A 12 -2.77 -12.20 1.18
CA LEU A 12 -2.29 -12.44 2.54
C LEU A 12 -2.40 -13.93 2.82
N TRP A 13 -1.29 -14.57 3.18
CA TRP A 13 -1.26 -15.95 3.63
C TRP A 13 -1.05 -16.02 5.13
N GLN A 14 -1.90 -16.79 5.81
CA GLN A 14 -1.88 -17.01 7.25
C GLN A 14 -1.88 -18.52 7.55
N PRO A 15 -0.95 -19.02 8.40
CA PRO A 15 -0.93 -20.42 8.80
C PRO A 15 -2.25 -20.85 9.46
N GLY A 16 -2.85 -21.94 8.98
CA GLY A 16 -4.12 -22.47 9.53
C GLY A 16 -5.39 -21.72 9.12
N GLU A 17 -5.27 -20.49 8.60
CA GLU A 17 -6.40 -19.68 8.10
C GLU A 17 -6.47 -19.67 6.56
N GLY A 18 -5.35 -19.91 5.87
CA GLY A 18 -5.30 -20.02 4.42
C GLY A 18 -4.92 -18.71 3.72
N VAL A 19 -5.48 -18.48 2.53
CA VAL A 19 -5.19 -17.32 1.68
C VAL A 19 -6.37 -16.37 1.67
N THR A 20 -6.12 -15.12 2.04
CA THR A 20 -7.05 -14.00 1.90
C THR A 20 -6.68 -13.19 0.65
N SER A 21 -7.64 -12.99 -0.25
CA SER A 21 -7.47 -12.04 -1.35
C SER A 21 -7.61 -10.61 -0.86
N LEU A 22 -6.64 -9.76 -1.19
CA LEU A 22 -6.65 -8.32 -0.90
C LEU A 22 -7.19 -7.50 -2.07
N GLY A 23 -7.42 -8.14 -3.23
CA GLY A 23 -7.96 -7.53 -4.45
C GLY A 23 -6.97 -7.48 -5.61
N ALA A 24 -7.50 -7.42 -6.83
CA ALA A 24 -6.72 -7.43 -8.08
C ALA A 24 -5.86 -6.18 -8.28
N SER A 25 -6.25 -5.06 -7.69
CA SER A 25 -5.64 -3.75 -7.92
C SER A 25 -4.53 -3.39 -6.92
N VAL A 26 -4.12 -4.31 -6.05
CA VAL A 26 -3.11 -4.04 -5.03
C VAL A 26 -1.87 -4.92 -5.17
N SER A 27 -0.71 -4.34 -4.87
CA SER A 27 0.60 -4.98 -4.77
C SER A 27 1.16 -4.76 -3.37
N PRO A 28 1.08 -5.75 -2.47
CA PRO A 28 1.58 -5.62 -1.09
C PRO A 28 3.10 -5.56 -1.01
N ASN A 29 3.61 -4.66 -0.16
CA ASN A 29 5.04 -4.48 0.12
C ASN A 29 5.40 -4.81 1.58
N GLY A 30 4.46 -4.68 2.53
CA GLY A 30 4.74 -4.89 3.94
C GLY A 30 3.52 -5.26 4.75
N LEU A 31 3.74 -5.92 5.89
CA LEU A 31 2.72 -6.28 6.88
C LEU A 31 3.27 -6.05 8.30
N ASN A 32 2.40 -5.77 9.27
CA ASN A 32 2.77 -5.72 10.69
C ASN A 32 2.10 -6.85 11.51
N ASP A 33 2.45 -6.92 12.79
CA ASP A 33 1.93 -7.93 13.74
C ASP A 33 0.42 -7.79 14.05
N ARG A 34 -0.24 -6.74 13.54
CA ARG A 34 -1.70 -6.56 13.62
C ARG A 34 -2.42 -7.03 12.36
N VAL A 35 -1.69 -7.66 11.43
CA VAL A 35 -2.20 -8.12 10.13
C VAL A 35 -2.73 -6.94 9.30
N GLU A 36 -2.07 -5.79 9.42
CA GLU A 36 -2.28 -4.64 8.54
C GLU A 36 -1.28 -4.72 7.40
N VAL A 37 -1.76 -4.59 6.16
CA VAL A 37 -0.94 -4.77 4.95
C VAL A 37 -0.84 -3.45 4.22
N VAL A 38 0.34 -3.09 3.74
CA VAL A 38 0.58 -1.86 2.96
C VAL A 38 1.25 -2.16 1.64
N GLY A 39 1.11 -1.25 0.69
CA GLY A 39 1.77 -1.37 -0.61
C GLY A 39 1.26 -0.35 -1.61
N GLU A 40 1.13 -0.78 -2.87
CA GLU A 40 0.64 0.03 -3.98
C GLU A 40 -0.75 -0.40 -4.44
N LEU A 41 -1.61 0.56 -4.71
CA LEU A 41 -2.96 0.43 -5.26
C LEU A 41 -2.97 1.09 -6.64
N GLN A 42 -3.51 0.41 -7.65
CA GLN A 42 -3.78 1.00 -8.95
C GLN A 42 -4.95 2.00 -8.84
N ALA A 43 -4.64 3.29 -8.83
CA ALA A 43 -5.59 4.38 -8.58
C ALA A 43 -6.30 4.89 -9.86
N GLY A 44 -6.04 4.27 -11.01
CA GLY A 44 -6.59 4.65 -12.31
C GLY A 44 -5.66 5.59 -13.10
N GLY A 45 -5.95 5.81 -14.38
CA GLY A 45 -5.15 6.73 -15.22
C GLY A 45 -3.66 6.40 -15.35
N GLY A 46 -3.25 5.17 -15.03
CA GLY A 46 -1.84 4.76 -15.00
C GLY A 46 -1.07 5.18 -13.75
N THR A 47 -1.73 5.70 -12.71
CA THR A 47 -1.09 6.06 -11.44
C THR A 47 -1.24 4.98 -10.38
N THR A 48 -0.36 5.05 -9.39
CA THR A 48 -0.35 4.17 -8.22
C THR A 48 -0.44 5.01 -6.95
N HIS A 49 -1.27 4.62 -6.00
CA HIS A 49 -1.31 5.23 -4.68
C HIS A 49 -0.87 4.24 -3.61
N ALA A 50 -0.31 4.74 -2.51
CA ALA A 50 -0.08 3.95 -1.31
C ALA A 50 -1.42 3.48 -0.74
N PHE A 51 -1.48 2.24 -0.25
CA PHE A 51 -2.66 1.73 0.45
C PHE A 51 -2.30 1.16 1.83
N VAL A 52 -3.32 1.09 2.68
CA VAL A 52 -3.36 0.21 3.85
C VAL A 52 -4.60 -0.68 3.77
N TRP A 53 -4.44 -1.98 4.00
CA TRP A 53 -5.53 -2.91 4.15
C TRP A 53 -5.65 -3.33 5.61
N GLN A 54 -6.88 -3.38 6.09
CA GLN A 54 -7.24 -3.90 7.40
C GLN A 54 -8.41 -4.86 7.25
N ALA A 55 -8.41 -5.99 7.96
CA ALA A 55 -9.45 -7.02 7.84
C ALA A 55 -10.89 -6.48 7.96
N ARG A 56 -11.11 -5.44 8.78
CA ARG A 56 -12.44 -4.82 8.99
C ARG A 56 -12.78 -3.71 8.00
N ARG A 57 -11.80 -3.07 7.37
CA ARG A 57 -12.00 -1.89 6.51
C ARG A 57 -11.74 -2.17 5.03
N GLY A 58 -11.11 -3.29 4.70
CA GLY A 58 -10.64 -3.58 3.35
C GLY A 58 -9.46 -2.69 2.97
N VAL A 59 -9.24 -2.52 1.66
CA VAL A 59 -8.20 -1.63 1.11
C VAL A 59 -8.65 -0.18 1.28
N GLN A 60 -7.80 0.61 1.92
CA GLN A 60 -7.92 2.06 2.03
C GLN A 60 -6.81 2.72 1.23
N ASP A 61 -7.19 3.59 0.30
CA ASP A 61 -6.27 4.49 -0.41
C ASP A 61 -5.74 5.56 0.56
N LEU A 62 -4.42 5.71 0.63
CA LEU A 62 -3.73 6.72 1.44
C LEU A 62 -3.41 8.00 0.66
N GLY A 63 -3.66 8.00 -0.65
CA GLY A 63 -3.48 9.12 -1.55
C GLY A 63 -2.03 9.55 -1.74
N VAL A 64 -1.87 10.78 -2.20
CA VAL A 64 -0.59 11.39 -2.59
C VAL A 64 -0.40 12.74 -1.91
N LEU A 65 0.83 13.25 -1.87
CA LEU A 65 1.07 14.63 -1.46
C LEU A 65 0.57 15.64 -2.50
N PRO A 66 0.26 16.89 -2.12
CA PRO A 66 -0.12 17.94 -3.07
C PRO A 66 0.89 18.10 -4.21
N GLY A 67 0.38 18.12 -5.45
CA GLY A 67 1.22 18.23 -6.67
C GLY A 67 1.85 16.92 -7.14
N MET A 68 1.73 15.84 -6.37
CA MET A 68 2.16 14.49 -6.77
C MET A 68 1.03 13.73 -7.46
N THR A 69 1.38 12.68 -8.19
CA THR A 69 0.42 11.80 -8.88
C THR A 69 0.52 10.36 -8.42
N ASN A 70 1.64 9.98 -7.81
CA ASN A 70 1.90 8.62 -7.38
C ASN A 70 2.37 8.58 -5.91
N SER A 71 2.14 7.44 -5.27
CA SER A 71 2.73 7.11 -3.98
C SER A 71 2.86 5.60 -3.79
N THR A 72 3.80 5.22 -2.94
CA THR A 72 4.07 3.83 -2.56
C THR A 72 4.29 3.78 -1.05
N ALA A 73 3.62 2.86 -0.36
CA ALA A 73 3.96 2.48 1.01
C ALA A 73 5.00 1.34 0.99
N PHE A 74 6.13 1.54 1.66
CA PHE A 74 7.22 0.56 1.70
C PHE A 74 7.18 -0.33 2.94
N ALA A 75 6.80 0.22 4.09
CA ALA A 75 6.76 -0.53 5.34
C ALA A 75 5.75 0.06 6.32
N ILE A 76 5.30 -0.79 7.24
CA ILE A 76 4.40 -0.45 8.34
C ILE A 76 4.97 -1.04 9.63
N ASN A 77 4.91 -0.29 10.73
CA ASN A 77 5.33 -0.78 12.05
C ASN A 77 4.12 -1.25 12.89
N PRO A 78 4.34 -1.92 14.04
CA PRO A 78 3.25 -2.40 14.90
C PRO A 78 2.39 -1.29 15.53
N ARG A 79 2.76 -0.01 15.39
CA ARG A 79 1.92 1.13 15.82
C ARG A 79 0.98 1.62 14.72
N GLY A 80 1.03 1.03 13.52
CA GLY A 80 0.25 1.47 12.36
C GLY A 80 0.88 2.62 11.59
N GLN A 81 2.13 2.99 11.89
CA GLN A 81 2.84 4.06 11.19
C GLN A 81 3.44 3.50 9.90
N ILE A 82 3.21 4.21 8.79
CA ILE A 82 3.55 3.74 7.45
C ILE A 82 4.57 4.71 6.85
N VAL A 83 5.67 4.17 6.33
CA VAL A 83 6.69 4.94 5.61
C VAL A 83 6.66 4.64 4.12
N GLY A 84 6.90 5.66 3.31
CA GLY A 84 6.88 5.52 1.86
C GLY A 84 7.37 6.76 1.13
N ALA A 85 6.96 6.88 -0.13
CA ALA A 85 7.24 8.03 -0.97
C ALA A 85 6.01 8.49 -1.74
N SER A 86 5.97 9.77 -2.08
CA SER A 86 5.04 10.34 -3.06
C SER A 86 5.83 11.10 -4.12
N PHE A 87 5.48 10.90 -5.38
CA PHE A 87 6.27 11.36 -6.52
C PHE A 87 5.40 11.72 -7.73
N ASN A 88 5.97 12.49 -8.66
CA ASN A 88 5.33 12.84 -9.93
C ASN A 88 6.30 12.57 -11.10
N PRO A 89 6.18 11.42 -11.78
CA PRO A 89 7.10 11.08 -12.86
C PRO A 89 6.94 11.97 -14.11
N SER A 90 5.80 12.65 -14.25
CA SER A 90 5.49 13.51 -15.39
C SER A 90 6.08 14.91 -15.27
N GLN A 91 6.59 15.30 -14.10
CA GLN A 91 7.21 16.59 -13.87
C GLN A 91 8.74 16.55 -14.07
N PRO A 92 9.34 17.60 -14.66
CA PRO A 92 10.80 17.71 -14.76
C PRO A 92 11.47 17.56 -13.39
N GLY A 93 12.58 16.81 -13.36
CA GLY A 93 13.33 16.56 -12.12
C GLY A 93 12.77 15.44 -11.24
N PHE A 94 11.68 14.77 -11.64
CA PHE A 94 11.09 13.63 -10.93
C PHE A 94 10.93 13.94 -9.42
N PRO A 95 10.11 14.95 -9.06
CA PRO A 95 9.95 15.31 -7.66
C PRO A 95 9.48 14.09 -6.87
N LEU A 96 10.19 13.80 -5.79
CA LEU A 96 9.97 12.67 -4.91
C LEU A 96 10.18 13.12 -3.48
N HIS A 97 9.22 12.80 -2.63
CA HIS A 97 9.23 13.15 -1.22
C HIS A 97 8.98 11.90 -0.38
N ALA A 98 9.77 11.73 0.68
CA ALA A 98 9.46 10.75 1.70
C ALA A 98 8.17 11.15 2.43
N VAL A 99 7.35 10.15 2.77
CA VAL A 99 6.06 10.34 3.44
C VAL A 99 5.99 9.43 4.66
N LEU A 100 5.40 9.98 5.74
CA LEU A 100 4.95 9.23 6.90
C LEU A 100 3.43 9.37 7.00
N TRP A 101 2.69 8.26 6.84
CA TRP A 101 1.26 8.22 7.14
C TRP A 101 1.03 7.72 8.56
N ASN A 102 0.07 8.34 9.25
CA ASN A 102 -0.39 7.94 10.57
C ASN A 102 -1.93 7.81 10.55
N PRO A 103 -2.46 6.81 9.84
CA PRO A 103 -3.90 6.61 9.71
C PRO A 103 -4.53 6.29 11.07
N SER A 104 -5.69 6.90 11.35
CA SER A 104 -6.45 6.80 12.60
C SER A 104 -7.35 5.57 12.71
#